data_AF-A0A7J4S564-F1
#
_entry.id   AF-A0A7J4S564-F1
#
_cell.length_a   1.000
_cell.length_b   1.000
_cell.length_c   1.000
_cell.angle_alpha   90.00
_cell.angle_beta   90.00
_cell.angle_gamma   90.00
#
_symmetry.space_group_name_H-M   'P 1'
#
loop_
_entity.id
_entity.type
_entity.pdbx_description
1 polymer ?
#
loop_
_entity_poly.entity_id
_entity_poly.type
_entity_poly.pdbx_seq_one_letter_code
_entity_poly.pdbx_strand_id
1 'polypeptide(L)'
;MAATEQESEHRLLLELAREAFEKQVARRVRPLSRGFVERWMKGELWLYSDVVRRHATELRAYRPVVLEVLRSTSIDEMLDICRRTRPDLTYLWHDPAAKAKLAKEIDEAVKAVEAL
;
A
#
# COMPACT_ATOMS: atom_id res chain seq x y z
N MET A 1 22.68 24.18 7.81
CA MET A 1 21.31 24.54 8.27
C MET A 1 20.26 24.14 7.25
N ALA A 2 20.32 24.58 5.98
CA ALA A 2 19.33 24.17 4.97
C ALA A 2 19.25 22.65 4.74
N ALA A 3 20.38 21.93 4.71
CA ALA A 3 20.39 20.48 4.50
C ALA A 3 19.72 19.69 5.66
N THR A 4 19.89 20.16 6.90
CA THR A 4 19.28 19.55 8.10
C THR A 4 17.78 19.82 8.19
N GLU A 5 17.31 20.96 7.67
CA GLU A 5 15.88 21.28 7.56
C GLU A 5 15.20 20.44 6.49
N GLN A 6 15.83 20.25 5.33
CA GLN A 6 15.31 19.37 4.28
C GLN A 6 15.26 17.90 4.69
N GLU A 7 16.27 17.42 5.42
CA GLU A 7 16.30 16.03 5.92
C GLU A 7 15.24 15.77 6.99
N SER A 8 15.00 16.75 7.88
CA SER A 8 13.94 16.66 8.88
C SER A 8 12.54 16.77 8.28
N GLU A 9 12.34 17.62 7.27
CA GLU A 9 11.10 17.68 6.50
C GLU A 9 10.83 16.36 5.77
N HIS A 10 11.82 15.78 5.09
CA HIS A 10 11.67 14.48 4.41
C HIS A 10 11.30 13.37 5.40
N ARG A 11 11.95 13.32 6.56
CA ARG A 11 11.62 12.35 7.61
C ARG A 11 10.18 12.50 8.10
N LEU A 12 9.73 13.72 8.36
CA LEU A 12 8.35 13.98 8.76
C LEU A 12 7.36 13.55 7.67
N LEU A 13 7.64 13.84 6.40
CA LEU A 13 6.80 13.41 5.28
C LEU A 13 6.72 11.89 5.17
N LEU A 14 7.80 11.16 5.42
CA LEU A 14 7.79 9.70 5.44
C LEU A 14 6.93 9.14 6.57
N GLU A 15 7.03 9.70 7.77
CA GLU A 15 6.21 9.29 8.92
C GLU A 15 4.72 9.49 8.65
N LEU A 16 4.35 10.68 8.16
CA LEU A 16 2.97 11.00 7.79
C LEU A 16 2.46 10.11 6.65
N ALA A 17 3.30 9.85 5.64
CA ALA A 17 2.92 9.02 4.51
C ALA A 17 2.71 7.55 4.92
N ARG A 18 3.54 7.01 5.81
CA ARG A 18 3.35 5.66 6.38
C ARG A 18 2.06 5.56 7.16
N GLU A 19 1.81 6.50 8.08
CA GLU A 19 0.57 6.51 8.88
C GLU A 19 -0.67 6.64 7.97
N ALA A 20 -0.62 7.51 6.97
CA ALA A 20 -1.69 7.68 6.00
C ALA A 20 -1.93 6.40 5.19
N PHE A 21 -0.85 5.73 4.77
CA PHE A 21 -0.92 4.47 4.04
C PHE A 21 -1.61 3.38 4.86
N GLU A 22 -1.20 3.16 6.11
CA GLU A 22 -1.81 2.16 6.99
C GLU A 22 -3.31 2.43 7.21
N LYS A 23 -3.67 3.68 7.51
CA LYS A 23 -5.07 4.10 7.65
C LYS A 23 -5.86 3.82 6.38
N GLN A 24 -5.26 4.05 5.21
CA GLN A 24 -5.91 3.81 3.93
C GLN A 24 -6.09 2.32 3.64
N VAL A 25 -5.12 1.47 3.98
CA VAL A 25 -5.24 0.01 3.91
C VAL A 25 -6.42 -0.44 4.77
N ALA A 26 -6.47 -0.02 6.04
CA ALA A 26 -7.57 -0.38 6.94
C ALA A 26 -8.94 0.10 6.40
N ARG A 27 -9.03 1.34 5.91
CA ARG A 27 -10.25 1.89 5.30
C ARG A 27 -10.74 1.07 4.11
N ARG A 28 -9.82 0.62 3.24
CA ARG A 28 -10.16 -0.19 2.07
C ARG A 28 -10.53 -1.63 2.42
N VAL A 29 -9.86 -2.23 3.40
CA VAL A 29 -10.09 -3.62 3.81
C VAL A 29 -11.42 -3.78 4.55
N ARG A 30 -11.78 -2.81 5.39
CA ARG A 30 -12.99 -2.86 6.24
C ARG A 30 -14.26 -3.29 5.49
N PRO A 31 -14.63 -2.72 4.33
CA PRO A 31 -15.85 -3.09 3.60
C PRO A 31 -15.73 -4.37 2.72
N LEU A 32 -14.57 -5.02 2.60
CA LEU A 32 -14.40 -6.09 1.62
C LEU A 32 -15.21 -7.35 1.96
N SER A 33 -15.97 -7.87 1.02
CA SER A 33 -16.62 -9.16 1.21
C SER A 33 -15.61 -10.31 1.14
N ARG A 34 -15.91 -11.43 1.78
CA ARG A 34 -15.12 -12.67 1.68
C ARG A 34 -14.83 -13.04 0.23
N GLY A 35 -15.88 -13.08 -0.61
CA GLY A 35 -15.76 -13.47 -2.01
C GLY A 35 -14.90 -12.50 -2.83
N PHE A 36 -14.85 -11.22 -2.45
CA PHE A 36 -13.91 -10.27 -3.06
C PHE A 36 -12.46 -10.65 -2.76
N VAL A 37 -12.15 -10.93 -1.49
CA VAL A 37 -10.79 -11.30 -1.06
C VAL A 37 -10.33 -12.60 -1.73
N GLU A 38 -11.20 -13.60 -1.79
CA GLU A 38 -10.90 -14.87 -2.46
C GLU A 38 -10.60 -14.68 -3.97
N ARG A 39 -11.36 -13.83 -4.66
CA ARG A 39 -11.11 -13.48 -6.07
C ARG A 39 -9.85 -12.66 -6.28
N TRP A 40 -9.60 -11.70 -5.39
CA TRP A 40 -8.39 -10.91 -5.39
C TRP A 40 -7.15 -11.79 -5.24
N MET A 41 -7.14 -12.74 -4.30
CA MET A 41 -6.03 -13.70 -4.15
C MET A 41 -5.82 -14.58 -5.38
N LYS A 42 -6.88 -14.88 -6.14
CA LYS A 42 -6.81 -15.60 -7.42
C LYS A 42 -6.29 -14.74 -8.59
N GLY A 43 -5.93 -13.48 -8.34
CA GLY A 43 -5.36 -12.58 -9.34
C GLY A 43 -6.37 -11.84 -10.21
N GLU A 44 -7.67 -11.93 -9.90
CA GLU A 44 -8.75 -11.37 -10.73
C GLU A 44 -8.89 -9.84 -10.62
N LEU A 45 -8.17 -9.20 -9.68
CA LEU A 45 -8.35 -7.79 -9.34
C LEU A 45 -7.00 -7.13 -9.06
N TRP A 46 -6.80 -5.91 -9.57
CA TRP A 46 -5.62 -5.08 -9.35
C TRP A 46 -6.02 -3.72 -8.79
N LEU A 47 -5.32 -3.24 -7.75
CA LEU A 47 -5.79 -2.12 -6.95
C LEU A 47 -5.13 -0.77 -7.30
N TYR A 48 -4.03 -0.77 -8.05
CA TYR A 48 -3.17 0.41 -8.20
C TYR A 48 -3.41 1.24 -9.48
N SER A 49 -3.82 0.64 -10.60
CA SER A 49 -3.88 1.32 -11.91
C SER A 49 -4.81 2.55 -11.91
N ASP A 50 -6.00 2.41 -11.34
CA ASP A 50 -6.96 3.52 -11.20
C ASP A 50 -6.47 4.61 -10.23
N VAL A 51 -5.72 4.24 -9.19
CA VAL A 51 -5.18 5.18 -8.21
C VAL A 51 -4.08 6.02 -8.84
N VAL A 52 -3.16 5.38 -9.57
CA VAL A 52 -2.07 6.03 -10.29
C VAL A 52 -2.61 7.05 -11.29
N ARG A 53 -3.65 6.69 -12.04
CA ARG A 53 -4.30 7.61 -12.98
C ARG A 53 -4.97 8.80 -12.30
N ARG A 54 -5.69 8.58 -11.20
CA ARG A 54 -6.46 9.65 -10.52
C ARG A 54 -5.58 10.63 -9.74
N HIS A 55 -4.40 10.19 -9.29
CA HIS A 55 -3.50 10.99 -8.45
C HIS A 55 -2.14 11.24 -9.11
N ALA A 56 -2.08 11.22 -10.45
CA ALA A 56 -0.82 11.28 -11.20
C ALA A 56 0.00 12.54 -10.88
N THR A 57 -0.66 13.68 -10.64
CA THR A 57 0.01 14.95 -10.32
C THR A 57 0.68 14.89 -8.96
N GLU A 58 -0.03 14.44 -7.93
CA GLU A 58 0.47 14.30 -6.57
C GLU A 58 1.57 13.23 -6.48
N LEU A 59 1.39 12.11 -7.20
CA LEU A 59 2.38 11.05 -7.26
C LEU A 59 3.68 11.52 -7.92
N ARG A 60 3.64 12.44 -8.89
CA ARG A 60 4.83 13.07 -9.44
C ARG A 60 5.49 14.02 -8.45
N ALA A 61 4.69 14.85 -7.77
CA ALA A 61 5.20 15.83 -6.81
C ALA A 61 5.91 15.17 -5.62
N TYR A 62 5.36 14.06 -5.12
CA TYR A 62 5.88 13.33 -3.95
C TYR A 62 6.53 12.00 -4.30
N ARG A 63 6.97 11.83 -5.55
CA ARG A 63 7.48 10.55 -6.09
C ARG A 63 8.52 9.87 -5.19
N PRO A 64 9.56 10.57 -4.66
CA PRO A 64 10.56 9.93 -3.82
C PRO A 64 9.98 9.34 -2.53
N VAL A 65 9.14 10.12 -1.84
CA VAL A 65 8.47 9.71 -0.60
C VAL A 65 7.54 8.52 -0.86
N VAL A 66 6.76 8.57 -1.94
CA VAL A 66 5.82 7.49 -2.30
C VAL A 66 6.56 6.19 -2.60
N LEU A 67 7.62 6.25 -3.42
CA LEU A 67 8.42 5.07 -3.75
C LEU A 67 9.13 4.49 -2.53
N GLU A 68 9.65 5.35 -1.65
CA GLU A 68 10.29 4.92 -0.41
C GLU A 68 9.29 4.22 0.52
N VAL A 69 8.08 4.77 0.67
CA VAL A 69 7.01 4.11 1.45
C VAL A 69 6.63 2.77 0.83
N LEU A 70 6.35 2.70 -0.46
CA LEU A 70 5.97 1.45 -1.13
C LEU A 70 7.04 0.37 -0.99
N ARG A 71 8.32 0.72 -1.12
CA ARG A 71 9.45 -0.23 -1.04
C ARG A 71 9.81 -0.62 0.39
N SER A 72 9.61 0.26 1.36
CA SER A 72 9.93 0.00 2.78
C SER A 72 8.79 -0.64 3.56
N THR A 73 7.58 -0.64 3.01
CA THR A 73 6.42 -1.25 3.66
C THR A 73 6.57 -2.77 3.71
N SER A 74 6.51 -3.34 4.92
CA SER A 74 6.51 -4.78 5.10
C SER A 74 5.17 -5.40 4.68
N ILE A 75 5.23 -6.42 3.83
CA ILE A 75 4.06 -7.22 3.45
C ILE A 75 3.40 -7.85 4.69
N ASP A 76 4.21 -8.29 5.65
CA ASP A 76 3.69 -8.93 6.87
C ASP A 76 2.97 -7.91 7.77
N GLU A 77 3.47 -6.68 7.88
CA GLU A 77 2.79 -5.58 8.60
C GLU A 77 1.46 -5.22 7.94
N MET A 78 1.41 -5.18 6.61
CA MET A 78 0.16 -4.94 5.88
C MET A 78 -0.86 -6.06 6.11
N LEU A 79 -0.42 -7.32 6.08
CA LEU A 79 -1.29 -8.46 6.39
C LEU A 79 -1.77 -8.40 7.85
N ASP A 80 -0.96 -7.94 8.79
CA ASP A 80 -1.39 -7.68 10.16
C ASP A 80 -2.45 -6.59 10.27
N ILE A 81 -2.35 -5.52 9.48
CA ILE A 81 -3.41 -4.51 9.39
C ILE A 81 -4.69 -5.15 8.85
N CYS A 82 -4.60 -6.00 7.81
CA CYS A 82 -5.77 -6.72 7.27
C CYS A 82 -6.42 -7.63 8.33
N ARG A 83 -5.62 -8.42 9.05
CA ARG A 83 -6.07 -9.30 10.14
C ARG A 83 -6.77 -8.53 11.26
N ARG A 84 -6.15 -7.45 11.76
CA ARG A 84 -6.74 -6.61 12.81
C ARG A 84 -8.01 -5.91 12.36
N THR A 85 -8.08 -5.50 11.09
CA THR A 85 -9.23 -4.78 10.52
C THR A 85 -10.41 -5.72 10.25
N ARG A 86 -10.14 -6.94 9.78
CA ARG A 86 -11.14 -7.96 9.43
C ARG A 86 -10.76 -9.32 10.02
N PRO A 87 -10.94 -9.49 11.34
CA PRO A 87 -10.56 -10.72 12.03
C PRO A 87 -11.35 -11.93 11.54
N ASP A 88 -12.57 -11.73 11.05
CA ASP A 88 -13.42 -12.75 10.42
C ASP A 88 -12.82 -13.35 9.13
N LEU A 89 -11.90 -12.64 8.48
CA LEU A 89 -11.20 -13.08 7.26
C LEU A 89 -9.76 -13.52 7.53
N THR A 90 -9.36 -13.68 8.80
CA THR A 90 -7.97 -13.98 9.20
C THR A 90 -7.36 -15.17 8.48
N TYR A 91 -8.13 -16.23 8.23
CA TYR A 91 -7.64 -17.42 7.53
C TYR A 91 -7.25 -17.12 6.07
N LEU A 92 -7.95 -16.20 5.39
CA LEU A 92 -7.59 -15.75 4.05
C LEU A 92 -6.28 -14.95 4.07
N TRP A 93 -6.08 -14.11 5.09
CA TRP A 93 -4.85 -13.32 5.22
C TRP A 93 -3.62 -14.14 5.64
N HIS A 94 -3.82 -15.36 6.16
CA HIS A 94 -2.75 -16.33 6.40
C HIS A 94 -2.42 -17.18 5.18
N ASP A 95 -3.29 -17.20 4.18
CA ASP A 95 -3.04 -17.96 2.96
C ASP A 95 -1.78 -17.40 2.27
N PRO A 96 -0.79 -18.25 1.91
CA PRO A 96 0.39 -17.82 1.15
C PRO A 96 0.04 -17.05 -0.14
N ALA A 97 -1.12 -17.33 -0.74
CA ALA A 97 -1.62 -16.59 -1.90
C ALA A 97 -1.88 -15.11 -1.58
N ALA A 98 -2.33 -14.76 -0.36
CA ALA A 98 -2.49 -13.36 0.05
C ALA A 98 -1.15 -12.63 0.08
N LYS A 99 -0.12 -13.25 0.66
CA LYS A 99 1.24 -12.71 0.70
C LYS A 99 1.81 -12.52 -0.71
N ALA A 100 1.71 -13.55 -1.55
CA ALA A 100 2.18 -13.49 -2.94
C ALA A 100 1.43 -12.42 -3.76
N LYS A 101 0.10 -12.33 -3.60
CA LYS A 101 -0.70 -11.32 -4.29
C LYS A 101 -0.34 -9.92 -3.83
N LEU A 102 -0.19 -9.69 -2.53
CA LEU A 102 0.17 -8.38 -2.01
C LEU A 102 1.57 -7.93 -2.46
N ALA A 103 2.54 -8.84 -2.46
CA ALA A 103 3.87 -8.58 -3.02
C ALA A 103 3.79 -8.11 -4.48
N LYS A 104 2.97 -8.80 -5.29
CA LYS A 104 2.77 -8.47 -6.70
C LYS A 104 2.09 -7.11 -6.88
N GLU A 105 1.10 -6.78 -6.05
CA GLU A 105 0.43 -5.47 -6.09
C GLU A 105 1.39 -4.32 -5.75
N ILE A 106 2.28 -4.51 -4.77
CA ILE A 106 3.29 -3.50 -4.41
C ILE A 106 4.29 -3.31 -5.54
N ASP A 107 4.84 -4.40 -6.08
CA ASP A 107 5.79 -4.35 -7.21
C ASP A 107 5.19 -3.61 -8.42
N GLU A 108 3.95 -3.94 -8.76
CA GLU A 108 3.27 -3.28 -9.86
C GLU A 108 2.89 -1.82 -9.56
N ALA A 109 2.54 -1.48 -8.32
CA ALA A 109 2.34 -0.09 -7.91
C ALA A 109 3.63 0.73 -8.01
N VAL A 110 4.77 0.15 -7.61
CA VAL A 110 6.10 0.76 -7.75
C VAL A 110 6.40 1.05 -9.22
N LYS A 111 6.27 0.05 -10.11
CA LYS A 111 6.49 0.23 -11.56
C LYS A 111 5.59 1.31 -12.14
N ALA A 112 4.33 1.35 -11.73
CA ALA A 112 3.38 2.33 -12.22
C ALA A 112 3.73 3.76 -11.79
N VAL A 113 4.17 3.95 -10.54
CA VAL A 113 4.66 5.26 -10.06
C VAL A 113 5.99 5.62 -10.73
N GLU A 114 6.84 4.64 -11.04
CA GLU A 114 8.09 4.88 -11.77
C GLU A 114 7.87 5.34 -13.22
N ALA A 115 6.79 4.88 -13.84
CA ALA A 115 6.42 5.22 -15.20
C ALA A 115 5.68 6.57 -15.34
N LEU A 116 5.34 7.24 -14.23
CA LEU A 116 4.69 8.56 -14.22
C LEU A 116 5.66 9.71 -14.54
#